data_AF-A0A952PT51-F1
#
_entry.id   AF-A0A952PT51-F1
#
_cell.length_a   1.000
_cell.length_b   1.000
_cell.length_c   1.000
_cell.angle_alpha   90.00
_cell.angle_beta   90.00
_cell.angle_gamma   90.00
#
_symmetry.space_group_name_H-M   'P 1'
#
loop_
_entity.id
_entity.type
_entity.pdbx_description
1 polymer ?
#
loop_
_entity_poly.entity_id
_entity_poly.type
_entity_poly.pdbx_seq_one_letter_code
_entity_poly.pdbx_strand_id
1 'polypeptide(L)'
;MEAIYNLYRLGGGEATRRFSSLLVATSPPFISLTMNDFTRAMALMDRYHDAELDFVDCCLTAFAERLNITRICTFDRRDFSMIRPNHTAYFELLP
;
A
#
# COMPACT_ATOMS: atom_id res chain seq x y z
N MET A 1 -2.06 4.32 -8.59
CA MET A 1 -1.73 3.98 -10.00
C MET A 1 -1.77 2.49 -10.22
N GLU A 2 -1.10 1.69 -9.39
CA GLU A 2 -1.05 0.23 -9.52
C GLU A 2 -2.44 -0.45 -9.56
N ALA A 3 -3.37 -0.07 -8.67
CA ALA A 3 -4.74 -0.61 -8.68
C ALA A 3 -5.45 -0.42 -10.03
N ILE A 4 -5.29 0.75 -10.66
CA ILE A 4 -5.88 1.06 -11.98
C ILE A 4 -5.23 0.20 -13.06
N TYR A 5 -3.90 0.04 -13.01
CA TYR A 5 -3.15 -0.82 -13.93
C TYR A 5 -3.59 -2.29 -13.82
N ASN A 6 -3.70 -2.82 -12.61
CA ASN A 6 -4.11 -4.21 -12.38
C ASN A 6 -5.57 -4.45 -12.81
N LEU A 7 -6.47 -3.51 -12.54
CA LEU A 7 -7.86 -3.59 -13.01
C LEU A 7 -7.95 -3.59 -14.54
N TYR A 8 -7.15 -2.77 -15.20
CA TYR A 8 -7.09 -2.78 -16.66
C TYR A 8 -6.55 -4.11 -17.19
N ARG A 9 -5.46 -4.60 -16.60
CA ARG A 9 -4.81 -5.86 -17.00
C ARG A 9 -5.73 -7.07 -16.86
N LEU A 10 -6.54 -7.13 -15.80
CA LEU A 10 -7.37 -8.30 -15.48
C LEU A 10 -8.83 -8.16 -15.96
N GLY A 11 -9.37 -6.95 -16.00
CA GLY A 11 -10.79 -6.68 -16.28
C GLY A 11 -11.05 -5.69 -17.43
N GLY A 12 -10.00 -5.21 -18.10
CA GLY A 12 -10.10 -4.31 -19.24
C GLY A 12 -10.60 -2.90 -18.90
N GLY A 13 -10.91 -2.11 -19.93
CA GLY A 13 -11.30 -0.72 -19.78
C GLY A 13 -12.59 -0.49 -18.99
N GLU A 14 -13.54 -1.44 -19.03
CA GLU A 14 -14.80 -1.34 -18.28
C GLU A 14 -14.56 -1.43 -16.77
N ALA A 15 -13.72 -2.37 -16.31
CA ALA A 15 -13.36 -2.48 -14.89
C ALA A 15 -12.68 -1.20 -14.40
N THR A 16 -11.73 -0.66 -15.19
CA THR A 16 -11.08 0.61 -14.90
C THR A 16 -12.08 1.77 -14.81
N ARG A 17 -13.05 1.84 -15.73
CA ARG A 17 -14.07 2.90 -15.75
C ARG A 17 -14.96 2.85 -14.52
N ARG A 18 -15.49 1.66 -14.18
CA ARG A 18 -16.33 1.47 -13.00
C ARG A 18 -15.61 1.84 -11.71
N PHE A 19 -14.36 1.38 -11.55
CA PHE A 19 -13.56 1.74 -10.38
C PHE A 19 -13.29 3.25 -10.31
N SER A 20 -12.98 3.88 -11.45
CA SER A 20 -12.79 5.33 -11.52
C SER A 20 -14.05 6.09 -11.11
N SER A 21 -15.23 5.65 -11.55
CA SER A 21 -16.51 6.21 -11.12
C SER A 21 -16.73 6.08 -9.61
N LEU A 22 -16.34 4.95 -9.00
CA LEU A 22 -16.41 4.77 -7.54
C LEU A 22 -15.46 5.71 -6.79
N LEU A 23 -14.23 5.91 -7.28
CA LEU A 23 -13.29 6.87 -6.68
C LEU A 23 -13.84 8.30 -6.72
N VAL A 24 -14.46 8.70 -7.83
CA VAL A 24 -15.08 10.03 -7.94
C VAL A 24 -16.27 10.15 -6.98
N ALA A 25 -17.13 9.14 -6.90
CA ALA A 25 -18.31 9.16 -6.05
C ALA A 25 -17.98 9.16 -4.54
N THR A 26 -16.93 8.43 -4.15
CA THR A 26 -16.50 8.34 -2.74
C THR A 26 -15.58 9.48 -2.31
N SER A 27 -14.91 10.13 -3.28
CA SER A 27 -13.98 11.24 -3.06
C SER A 27 -13.02 11.01 -1.88
N PRO A 28 -12.25 9.90 -1.87
CA PRO A 28 -11.34 9.62 -0.78
C PRO A 28 -10.20 10.65 -0.76
N PRO A 29 -9.59 10.90 0.41
CA PRO A 29 -8.43 11.77 0.48
C PRO A 29 -7.27 11.18 -0.32
N PHE A 30 -6.68 12.00 -1.20
CA PHE A 30 -5.44 11.67 -1.90
C PHE A 30 -4.27 12.36 -1.18
N ILE A 31 -3.33 11.55 -0.71
CA ILE A 31 -2.15 12.03 0.00
C ILE A 31 -0.93 11.57 -0.78
N SER A 32 -0.02 12.51 -1.03
CA SER A 32 1.22 12.22 -1.76
C SER A 32 2.23 11.47 -0.89
N LEU A 33 2.98 10.57 -1.52
CA LEU A 33 4.24 10.09 -0.98
C LEU A 33 5.27 11.22 -0.98
N THR A 34 6.15 11.19 0.00
CA THR A 34 7.26 12.12 0.18
C THR A 34 8.58 11.40 -0.04
N MET A 35 9.66 12.15 -0.27
CA MET A 35 11.00 11.55 -0.36
C MET A 35 11.41 10.79 0.91
N ASN A 36 10.92 11.21 2.07
CA ASN A 36 11.14 10.47 3.31
C ASN A 36 10.48 9.09 3.30
N ASP A 37 9.29 8.98 2.70
CA ASP A 37 8.62 7.67 2.54
C ASP A 37 9.41 6.76 1.60
N PHE A 38 9.99 7.32 0.53
CA PHE A 38 10.86 6.56 -0.38
C PHE A 38 12.14 6.06 0.32
N THR A 39 12.83 6.93 1.06
CA THR A 39 13.99 6.54 1.85
C THR A 39 13.64 5.44 2.84
N ARG A 40 12.49 5.55 3.51
CA ARG A 40 12.02 4.53 4.45
C ARG A 40 11.65 3.22 3.76
N ALA A 41 11.00 3.28 2.60
CA ALA A 41 10.66 2.10 1.81
C ALA A 41 11.92 1.32 1.39
N MET A 42 12.97 2.01 0.93
CA MET A 42 14.24 1.36 0.61
C MET A 42 14.86 0.66 1.82
N ALA A 43 14.86 1.32 2.98
CA ALA A 43 15.36 0.69 4.21
C ALA A 43 14.54 -0.54 4.65
N LEU A 44 13.25 -0.59 4.33
CA LEU A 44 12.41 -1.77 4.56
C LEU A 44 12.77 -2.90 3.59
N MET A 45 12.95 -2.59 2.30
CA MET A 45 13.40 -3.58 1.31
C MET A 45 14.75 -4.19 1.69
N ASP A 46 15.72 -3.37 2.11
CA ASP A 46 17.03 -3.86 2.57
C ASP A 46 16.90 -4.74 3.81
N ARG A 47 16.05 -4.34 4.77
CA ARG A 47 15.82 -5.09 6.01
C ARG A 47 15.19 -6.46 5.77
N TYR A 48 14.27 -6.54 4.81
CA TYR A 48 13.49 -7.73 4.50
C TYR A 48 13.89 -8.32 3.13
N HIS A 49 15.16 -8.18 2.74
CA HIS A 49 15.62 -8.58 1.40
C HIS A 49 15.33 -10.05 1.06
N ASP A 50 15.46 -10.96 2.05
CA ASP A 50 15.16 -12.39 1.91
C ASP A 50 13.67 -12.69 1.64
N ALA A 51 12.77 -11.77 2.01
CA ALA A 51 11.33 -11.94 1.84
C ALA A 51 10.83 -11.42 0.48
N GLU A 52 11.69 -10.74 -0.28
CA GLU A 52 11.39 -10.16 -1.59
C GLU A 52 10.13 -9.28 -1.60
N LEU A 53 9.97 -8.43 -0.58
CA LEU A 53 8.82 -7.53 -0.47
C LEU A 53 8.66 -6.63 -1.70
N ASP A 54 7.43 -6.41 -2.13
CA ASP A 54 7.15 -5.46 -3.21
C ASP A 54 7.44 -4.02 -2.78
N PHE A 55 7.90 -3.21 -3.75
CA PHE A 55 8.22 -1.81 -3.52
C PHE A 55 7.01 -1.00 -3.08
N VAL A 56 5.82 -1.27 -3.65
CA VAL A 56 4.58 -0.57 -3.29
C VAL A 56 4.20 -0.86 -1.85
N ASP A 57 4.35 -2.10 -1.38
CA ASP A 57 4.08 -2.48 0.01
C ASP A 57 5.03 -1.82 1.01
N CYS A 58 6.30 -1.70 0.64
CA CYS A 58 7.28 -0.93 1.42
C CYS A 58 6.90 0.56 1.47
N CYS A 59 6.45 1.14 0.36
CA CYS A 59 5.94 2.51 0.34
C CYS A 59 4.67 2.68 1.18
N LEU A 60 3.72 1.74 1.12
CA LEU A 60 2.50 1.76 1.93
C LEU A 60 2.81 1.66 3.43
N THR A 61 3.80 0.84 3.80
CA THR A 61 4.28 0.73 5.18
C THR A 61 4.88 2.06 5.66
N ALA A 62 5.81 2.64 4.90
CA ALA A 62 6.44 3.92 5.23
C ALA A 62 5.40 5.04 5.38
N PHE A 63 4.43 5.07 4.46
CA PHE A 63 3.31 6.00 4.49
C PHE A 63 2.42 5.81 5.72
N ALA A 64 2.12 4.56 6.10
CA ALA A 64 1.37 4.25 7.30
C ALA A 64 2.12 4.65 8.59
N GLU A 65 3.44 4.46 8.63
CA GLU A 65 4.29 4.95 9.73
C GLU A 65 4.20 6.47 9.86
N ARG A 66 4.39 7.21 8.77
CA ARG A 66 4.34 8.69 8.78
C ARG A 66 2.97 9.22 9.21
N LEU A 67 1.90 8.57 8.79
CA LEU A 67 0.53 8.98 9.12
C LEU A 67 -0.02 8.34 10.40
N ASN A 68 0.79 7.57 11.11
CA ASN A 68 0.40 6.84 12.32
C ASN A 68 -0.85 5.96 12.11
N ILE A 69 -0.97 5.34 10.93
CA ILE A 69 -2.07 4.43 10.55
C ILE A 69 -1.71 3.02 11.02
N THR A 70 -2.59 2.40 11.81
CA THR A 70 -2.38 1.04 12.32
C THR A 70 -3.22 -0.01 11.59
N ARG A 71 -4.20 0.41 10.78
CA ARG A 71 -5.16 -0.48 10.09
C ARG A 71 -4.90 -0.45 8.60
N ILE A 72 -4.65 -1.61 7.99
CA ILE A 72 -4.37 -1.74 6.55
C ILE A 72 -5.42 -2.64 5.91
N CYS A 73 -6.08 -2.16 4.85
CA CYS A 73 -6.99 -2.97 4.06
C CYS A 73 -6.19 -3.65 2.92
N THR A 74 -5.89 -4.93 3.04
CA THR A 74 -5.08 -5.69 2.07
C THR A 74 -5.48 -7.17 2.03
N PHE A 75 -5.42 -7.76 0.83
CA PHE A 75 -5.48 -9.21 0.67
C PHE A 75 -4.10 -9.87 0.76
N ASP A 76 -3.01 -9.10 0.66
CA ASP A 76 -1.67 -9.60 0.92
C ASP A 76 -1.37 -9.59 2.42
N ARG A 77 -1.88 -10.62 3.09
CA ARG A 77 -1.65 -10.78 4.53
C ARG A 77 -0.25 -11.32 4.83
N ARG A 78 0.41 -11.97 3.87
CA ARG A 78 1.72 -12.59 4.09
C ARG A 78 2.74 -11.49 4.36
N ASP A 79 2.86 -10.56 3.42
CA ASP A 79 3.91 -9.55 3.45
C ASP A 79 3.67 -8.55 4.59
N PHE A 80 2.44 -8.05 4.72
CA PHE A 80 2.09 -7.11 5.79
C PHE A 80 2.12 -7.71 7.21
N SER A 81 2.00 -9.03 7.38
CA SER A 81 2.14 -9.66 8.71
C SER A 81 3.60 -9.79 9.17
N MET A 82 4.54 -9.85 8.23
CA MET A 82 5.97 -9.97 8.50
C MET A 82 6.58 -8.62 8.92
N ILE A 83 6.09 -7.54 8.33
CA ILE A 83 6.60 -6.20 8.56
C ILE A 83 6.33 -5.75 10.01
N ARG A 84 7.34 -5.12 10.62
CA ARG A 84 7.25 -4.47 11.94
C ARG A 84 7.35 -2.95 11.75
N PRO A 85 6.22 -2.23 11.71
CA PRO A 85 6.25 -0.78 11.57
C PRO A 85 6.78 -0.10 12.84
N ASN A 86 7.31 1.10 12.70
CA ASN A 86 7.98 1.81 13.80
C ASN A 86 7.03 2.28 14.92
N HIS A 87 5.74 2.46 14.63
CA HIS A 87 4.76 3.06 15.55
C HIS A 87 3.79 2.06 16.19
N THR A 88 3.80 0.79 15.78
CA THR A 88 2.97 -0.27 16.36
C THR A 88 3.68 -1.62 16.25
N ALA A 89 3.36 -2.56 17.12
CA ALA A 89 3.97 -3.90 17.06
C ALA A 89 3.63 -4.62 15.74
N TYR A 90 2.38 -4.49 15.28
CA TYR A 90 1.86 -5.08 14.04
C TYR A 90 0.74 -4.20 13.51
N PHE A 91 0.50 -4.28 12.20
CA PHE A 91 -0.71 -3.74 11.60
C PHE A 91 -1.93 -4.61 11.95
N GLU A 92 -3.08 -3.97 12.17
CA GLU A 92 -4.39 -4.61 12.10
C GLU A 92 -4.76 -4.74 10.62
N LEU A 93 -4.72 -5.97 10.11
CA LEU A 93 -5.00 -6.23 8.70
C LEU A 93 -6.48 -6.55 8.49
N LEU A 94 -7.07 -5.85 7.52
CA LEU A 94 -8.47 -5.93 7.13
C LEU A 94 -8.60 -6.25 5.63
N PRO A 95 -9.75 -6.78 5.21
CA PRO A 95 -10.43 -7.81 5.97
C PRO A 95 -9.45 -8.95 6.29
#